data_AF-A0A2T0K443-F1
#
_entry.id   AF-A0A2T0K443-F1
#
_cell.length_a   1.000
_cell.length_b   1.000
_cell.length_c   1.000
_cell.angle_alpha   90.00
_cell.angle_beta   90.00
_cell.angle_gamma   90.00
#
_symmetry.space_group_name_H-M   'P 1'
#
loop_
_entity.id
_entity.type
_entity.pdbx_description
1 polymer ?
#
loop_
_entity_poly.entity_id
_entity_poly.type
_entity_poly.pdbx_seq_one_letter_code
_entity_poly.pdbx_strand_id
1 'polypeptide(L)'
;MTRVRLRRLHVDGVDFTWWAEIGHVRGGSDCHRCIRVRVWGGGKNGRSLQADLLSRTWPSPWSVCATDGAYPVPSDIRALIRYGLQLGWNPTLRGGTFFLSERHQPDFSSPDFSLPDFLLTDRLTDPAAPDPTARVIHAYEQATRHGHRVSDS
;
A
#
# COMPACT_ATOMS: atom_id res chain seq x y z
N MET A 1 -12.22 15.58 -13.09
CA MET A 1 -11.65 14.22 -13.18
C MET A 1 -10.15 14.34 -13.35
N THR A 2 -9.37 14.02 -12.32
CA THR A 2 -7.91 14.13 -12.37
C THR A 2 -7.36 13.09 -13.35
N ARG A 3 -6.43 13.48 -14.24
CA ARG A 3 -5.83 12.58 -15.22
C ARG A 3 -4.90 11.61 -14.49
N VAL A 4 -5.34 10.38 -14.27
CA VAL A 4 -4.54 9.36 -13.59
C VAL A 4 -3.44 8.86 -14.53
N ARG A 5 -2.18 8.89 -14.08
CA ARG A 5 -1.03 8.40 -14.86
C ARG A 5 -0.95 6.89 -14.78
N LEU A 6 -1.29 6.22 -15.89
CA LEU A 6 -1.02 4.79 -16.05
C LEU A 6 0.47 4.54 -16.25
N ARG A 7 0.99 3.52 -15.56
CA ARG A 7 2.39 3.08 -15.62
C ARG A 7 2.43 1.60 -15.97
N ARG A 8 3.49 1.16 -16.64
CA ARG A 8 3.71 -0.25 -16.98
C ARG A 8 4.84 -0.82 -16.13
N LEU A 9 4.75 -2.11 -15.81
CA LEU A 9 5.74 -2.84 -15.04
C LEU A 9 5.80 -4.28 -15.52
N HIS A 10 7.00 -4.80 -15.75
CA HIS A 10 7.23 -6.20 -16.10
C HIS A 10 7.58 -6.98 -14.83
N VAL A 11 6.86 -8.07 -14.56
CA VAL A 11 7.05 -8.92 -13.38
C VAL A 11 6.97 -10.38 -13.80
N ASP A 12 8.03 -11.12 -13.54
CA ASP A 12 8.11 -12.58 -13.75
C ASP A 12 7.63 -13.03 -15.16
N GLY A 13 7.99 -12.27 -16.20
CA GLY A 13 7.63 -12.57 -17.59
C GLY A 13 6.31 -11.97 -18.08
N VAL A 14 5.55 -11.30 -17.21
CA VAL A 14 4.22 -10.75 -17.52
C VAL A 14 4.19 -9.23 -17.39
N ASP A 15 3.55 -8.57 -18.35
CA ASP A 15 3.32 -7.13 -18.32
C ASP A 15 2.09 -6.77 -17.50
N PHE A 16 2.28 -5.84 -16.57
CA PHE A 16 1.23 -5.25 -15.77
C PHE A 16 1.11 -3.76 -16.05
N THR A 17 -0.12 -3.24 -15.95
CA THR A 17 -0.41 -1.80 -15.94
C THR A 17 -0.96 -1.41 -14.58
N TRP A 18 -0.58 -0.24 -14.07
CA TRP A 18 -1.05 0.22 -12.77
C TRP A 18 -1.22 1.73 -12.69
N TRP A 19 -1.98 2.16 -11.70
CA TRP A 19 -2.01 3.54 -11.23
C TRP A 19 -2.06 3.62 -9.70
N ALA A 20 -1.77 4.82 -9.19
CA ALA A 20 -1.93 5.15 -7.79
C ALA A 20 -2.55 6.55 -7.61
N GLU A 21 -3.51 6.66 -6.69
CA GLU A 21 -4.22 7.90 -6.33
C GLU A 21 -4.02 8.20 -4.85
N ILE A 22 -3.72 9.46 -4.54
CA ILE A 22 -3.50 9.93 -3.17
C ILE A 22 -4.85 10.30 -2.56
N GLY A 23 -5.07 9.82 -1.35
CA GLY A 23 -6.20 10.15 -0.49
C GLY A 23 -5.77 10.28 0.97
N HIS A 24 -6.76 10.40 1.85
CA HIS A 24 -6.55 10.51 3.28
C HIS A 24 -7.57 9.65 4.01
N VAL A 25 -7.15 9.04 5.11
CA VAL A 25 -8.05 8.35 6.05
C VAL A 25 -7.96 9.01 7.41
N ARG A 26 -9.10 9.14 8.10
CA ARG A 26 -9.12 9.69 9.46
C ARG A 26 -8.72 8.60 10.46
N GLY A 27 -7.72 8.91 11.29
CA GLY A 27 -7.39 8.21 12.52
C GLY A 27 -7.92 8.95 13.75
N GLY A 28 -7.62 8.43 14.93
CA GLY A 28 -8.13 8.92 16.21
C GLY A 28 -7.60 10.28 16.62
N SER A 29 -6.42 10.67 16.13
CA SER A 29 -5.77 11.96 16.45
C SER A 29 -5.45 12.83 15.23
N ASP A 30 -5.36 12.26 14.02
CA ASP A 30 -5.08 13.00 12.78
C ASP A 30 -5.47 12.21 11.51
N CYS A 31 -5.26 12.79 10.34
CA CYS A 31 -5.40 12.15 9.04
C CYS A 31 -4.10 11.47 8.63
N HIS A 32 -4.20 10.25 8.12
CA HIS A 32 -3.07 9.52 7.56
C HIS A 32 -3.14 9.53 6.03
N ARG A 33 -1.97 9.63 5.39
CA ARG A 33 -1.85 9.52 3.93
C ARG A 33 -2.23 8.13 3.51
N CYS A 34 -3.16 8.03 2.57
CA CYS A 34 -3.51 6.77 1.95
C CYS A 34 -3.27 6.88 0.45
N ILE A 35 -2.83 5.79 -0.17
CA ILE A 35 -2.60 5.70 -1.60
C ILE A 35 -3.30 4.46 -2.11
N ARG A 36 -4.35 4.66 -2.89
CA ARG A 36 -5.02 3.55 -3.58
C ARG A 36 -4.20 3.17 -4.78
N VAL A 37 -3.73 1.92 -4.81
CA VAL A 37 -3.04 1.31 -5.94
C VAL A 37 -3.99 0.36 -6.65
N ARG A 38 -4.04 0.43 -7.97
CA ARG A 38 -4.77 -0.53 -8.80
C ARG A 38 -3.90 -1.08 -9.92
N VAL A 39 -3.90 -2.39 -10.10
CA VAL A 39 -3.05 -3.12 -11.06
C VAL A 39 -3.88 -4.05 -11.93
N TRP A 40 -3.50 -4.17 -13.20
CA TRP A 40 -4.08 -5.09 -14.19
C TRP A 40 -3.00 -5.88 -14.90
N GLY A 41 -3.20 -7.19 -15.06
CA GLY A 41 -2.32 -8.08 -15.86
C GLY A 41 -3.00 -8.72 -17.08
N GLY A 42 -4.33 -8.88 -17.08
CA GLY A 42 -5.10 -9.49 -18.19
C GLY A 42 -5.68 -8.49 -19.21
N GLY A 43 -5.10 -7.29 -19.31
CA GLY A 43 -5.66 -6.18 -20.08
C GLY A 43 -6.86 -5.49 -19.41
N LYS A 44 -7.55 -4.61 -20.15
CA LYS A 44 -8.56 -3.68 -19.61
C LYS A 44 -9.77 -4.33 -18.92
N ASN A 45 -10.06 -5.59 -19.27
CA ASN A 45 -11.20 -6.35 -18.75
C ASN A 45 -10.78 -7.41 -17.72
N GLY A 46 -9.48 -7.52 -17.43
CA GLY A 46 -8.97 -8.46 -16.43
C GLY A 46 -9.33 -8.01 -15.01
N ARG A 47 -9.39 -8.97 -14.09
CA ARG A 47 -9.65 -8.75 -12.68
C ARG A 47 -8.53 -7.91 -12.10
N SER A 48 -8.84 -6.71 -11.66
CA SER A 48 -7.82 -5.82 -11.10
C SER A 48 -7.41 -6.24 -9.70
N LEU A 49 -6.14 -6.10 -9.36
CA LEU A 49 -5.68 -6.06 -7.98
C LEU A 49 -5.89 -4.65 -7.44
N GLN A 50 -6.40 -4.50 -6.23
CA GLN A 50 -6.45 -3.22 -5.52
C GLN A 50 -5.84 -3.37 -4.13
N ALA A 51 -5.00 -2.40 -3.77
CA ALA A 51 -4.41 -2.30 -2.44
C ALA A 51 -4.50 -0.84 -2.00
N ASP A 52 -4.95 -0.61 -0.77
CA ASP A 52 -4.98 0.71 -0.16
C ASP A 52 -3.78 0.80 0.79
N LEU A 53 -2.81 1.66 0.45
CA LEU A 53 -1.52 1.80 1.12
C LEU A 53 -1.53 2.98 2.06
N LEU A 54 -1.35 2.72 3.35
CA LEU A 54 -1.23 3.73 4.38
C LEU A 54 0.24 4.07 4.61
N SER A 55 0.61 5.35 4.56
CA SER A 55 1.99 5.75 4.90
C SER A 55 2.30 5.44 6.37
N ARG A 56 3.53 4.95 6.61
CA ARG A 56 4.09 4.72 7.95
C ARG A 56 4.61 6.00 8.61
N THR A 57 4.73 7.10 7.89
CA THR A 57 5.27 8.34 8.46
C THR A 57 4.26 8.96 9.43
N TRP A 58 4.75 9.41 10.58
CA TRP A 58 3.93 10.10 11.55
C TRP A 58 3.46 11.46 11.01
N PRO A 59 2.19 11.85 11.23
CA PRO A 59 1.70 13.17 10.83
C PRO A 59 2.54 14.28 11.47
N SER A 60 2.78 15.33 10.69
CA SER A 60 3.58 16.47 11.14
C SER A 60 2.84 17.25 12.24
N PRO A 61 3.52 17.68 13.33
CA PRO A 61 2.90 18.45 14.41
C PRO A 61 2.48 19.87 13.98
N TRP A 62 2.87 20.30 12.78
CA TRP A 62 2.72 21.67 12.32
C TRP A 62 1.37 21.96 11.64
N SER A 63 0.64 20.94 11.19
CA SER A 63 -0.74 21.12 10.69
C SER A 63 -1.53 19.81 10.60
N VAL A 64 -2.85 19.89 10.81
CA VAL A 64 -3.81 18.79 10.62
C VAL A 64 -3.70 18.22 9.20
N CYS A 65 -3.67 16.89 9.10
CA CYS A 65 -3.45 16.13 7.87
C CYS A 65 -2.15 16.47 7.11
N ALA A 66 -1.10 17.07 7.72
CA ALA A 66 0.18 17.20 7.04
C ALA A 66 0.84 15.82 6.89
N THR A 67 0.66 15.27 5.70
CA THR A 67 1.21 14.00 5.30
C THR A 67 2.52 14.16 4.55
N ASP A 68 3.31 13.09 4.55
CA ASP A 68 4.59 13.02 3.86
C ASP A 68 4.46 13.00 2.31
N GLY A 69 5.62 12.98 1.65
CA GLY A 69 5.73 12.82 0.20
C GLY A 69 5.68 11.38 -0.29
N ALA A 70 5.32 10.40 0.56
CA ALA A 70 5.40 8.99 0.20
C ALA A 70 4.55 8.69 -1.04
N TYR A 71 5.10 7.87 -1.92
CA TYR A 71 4.45 7.38 -3.14
C TYR A 71 5.04 6.03 -3.52
N PRO A 72 4.22 5.04 -3.91
CA PRO A 72 4.73 3.69 -4.18
C PRO A 72 5.71 3.71 -5.34
N VAL A 73 6.86 3.10 -5.12
CA VAL A 73 7.91 2.90 -6.12
C VAL A 73 7.72 1.55 -6.84
N PRO A 74 8.39 1.31 -7.97
CA PRO A 74 8.21 0.05 -8.70
C PRO A 74 8.45 -1.22 -7.88
N SER A 75 9.34 -1.20 -6.87
CA SER A 75 9.54 -2.34 -5.96
C SER A 75 8.31 -2.69 -5.13
N ASP A 76 7.61 -1.68 -4.60
CA ASP A 76 6.36 -1.87 -3.85
C ASP A 76 5.30 -2.52 -4.72
N ILE A 77 5.18 -2.05 -5.97
CA ILE A 77 4.21 -2.60 -6.93
C ILE A 77 4.56 -4.06 -7.28
N ARG A 78 5.84 -4.41 -7.43
CA ARG A 78 6.25 -5.82 -7.61
C ARG A 78 5.87 -6.67 -6.41
N ALA A 79 6.08 -6.17 -5.19
CA ALA A 79 5.71 -6.87 -3.97
C ALA A 79 4.19 -7.11 -3.90
N LEU A 80 3.37 -6.09 -4.20
CA LEU A 80 1.91 -6.23 -4.28
C LEU A 80 1.46 -7.27 -5.32
N ILE A 81 2.06 -7.25 -6.51
CA ILE A 81 1.74 -8.20 -7.58
C ILE A 81 2.05 -9.63 -7.13
N ARG A 82 3.28 -9.88 -6.66
CA ARG A 82 3.71 -11.21 -6.22
C ARG A 82 2.84 -11.73 -5.08
N TYR A 83 2.58 -10.88 -4.09
CA TYR A 83 1.76 -11.24 -2.96
C TYR A 83 0.30 -11.50 -3.34
N GLY A 84 -0.27 -10.67 -4.23
CA GLY A 84 -1.59 -10.91 -4.81
C GLY A 84 -1.65 -12.27 -5.51
N LEU A 85 -0.67 -12.59 -6.37
CA LEU A 85 -0.60 -13.88 -7.07
C LEU A 85 -0.53 -15.06 -6.10
N GLN A 86 0.28 -14.96 -5.04
CA GLN A 86 0.37 -15.97 -3.97
C GLN A 86 -0.97 -16.18 -3.25
N LEU A 87 -1.74 -15.12 -3.03
CA LEU A 87 -3.08 -15.18 -2.43
C LEU A 87 -4.19 -15.64 -3.40
N GLY A 88 -3.83 -16.04 -4.63
CA GLY A 88 -4.80 -16.50 -5.62
C GLY A 88 -5.43 -15.37 -6.45
N TRP A 89 -4.80 -14.20 -6.53
CA TRP A 89 -5.14 -13.23 -7.55
C TRP A 89 -4.87 -13.81 -8.93
N ASN A 90 -5.91 -14.03 -9.73
CA ASN A 90 -5.77 -14.39 -11.12
C ASN A 90 -6.10 -13.17 -12.01
N PRO A 91 -5.11 -12.57 -12.69
CA PRO A 91 -5.31 -11.38 -13.52
C PRO A 91 -6.05 -11.66 -14.84
N THR A 92 -6.16 -12.92 -15.27
CA THR A 92 -6.83 -13.30 -16.53
C THR A 92 -8.33 -13.51 -16.36
N LEU A 93 -8.82 -13.69 -15.13
CA LEU A 93 -10.25 -13.72 -14.85
C LEU A 93 -10.87 -12.39 -15.28
N ARG A 94 -12.05 -12.45 -15.89
CA ARG A 94 -12.73 -11.25 -16.38
C ARG A 94 -13.49 -10.57 -15.25
N GLY A 95 -13.31 -9.26 -15.15
CA GLY A 95 -14.06 -8.40 -14.25
C GLY A 95 -13.71 -8.57 -12.77
N GLY A 96 -14.31 -7.69 -11.96
CA GLY A 96 -14.11 -7.66 -10.52
C GLY A 96 -12.79 -7.05 -10.06
N THR A 97 -12.68 -6.95 -8.74
CA THR A 97 -11.49 -6.47 -8.04
C THR A 97 -11.10 -7.50 -6.99
N PHE A 98 -9.83 -7.88 -6.99
CA PHE A 98 -9.21 -8.63 -5.91
C PHE A 98 -8.58 -7.63 -4.94
N PHE A 99 -9.07 -7.60 -3.70
CA PHE A 99 -8.61 -6.64 -2.69
C PHE A 99 -7.52 -7.27 -1.83
N LEU A 100 -6.37 -6.62 -1.77
CA LEU A 100 -5.37 -6.86 -0.74
C LEU A 100 -5.80 -6.11 0.50
N SER A 101 -6.47 -6.83 1.38
CA SER A 101 -6.89 -6.30 2.67
C SER A 101 -5.82 -6.42 3.75
N GLU A 102 -6.00 -5.61 4.80
CA GLU A 102 -5.09 -5.56 5.95
C GLU A 102 -4.95 -6.88 6.71
N ARG A 103 -5.95 -7.76 6.67
CA ARG A 103 -5.87 -9.12 7.26
C ARG A 103 -4.84 -10.01 6.57
N HIS A 104 -4.46 -9.66 5.35
CA HIS A 104 -3.40 -10.34 4.63
C HIS A 104 -2.06 -9.64 4.85
N GLN A 105 -1.96 -8.56 5.62
CA GLN A 105 -0.66 -8.02 5.98
C GLN A 105 0.06 -9.13 6.77
N PRO A 106 1.18 -9.68 6.26
CA PRO A 106 1.97 -10.58 7.05
C PRO A 106 2.56 -9.81 8.23
N ASP A 107 2.81 -10.52 9.33
CA ASP A 107 3.57 -9.95 10.43
C ASP A 107 4.91 -9.42 9.91
N PHE A 108 5.45 -8.37 10.55
CA PHE A 108 6.70 -7.70 10.18
C PHE A 108 7.92 -8.64 10.08
N SER A 109 7.79 -9.88 10.55
CA SER A 109 8.78 -10.95 10.49
C SER A 109 8.74 -11.79 9.21
N SER A 110 7.76 -11.60 8.32
CA SER A 110 7.67 -12.36 7.07
C SER A 110 8.59 -11.77 6.00
N PRO A 111 9.58 -12.52 5.50
CA PRO A 111 10.49 -12.03 4.47
C PRO A 111 9.83 -11.91 3.08
N ASP A 112 8.68 -12.56 2.88
CA ASP A 112 8.11 -12.77 1.54
C ASP A 112 7.30 -11.57 1.01
N PHE A 113 6.87 -10.67 1.90
CA PHE A 113 6.16 -9.44 1.52
C PHE A 113 6.54 -8.30 2.46
N SER A 114 7.24 -7.30 1.91
CA SER A 114 7.64 -6.11 2.63
C SER A 114 7.29 -4.87 1.82
N LEU A 115 6.65 -3.92 2.48
CA LEU A 115 6.41 -2.56 2.01
C LEU A 115 7.08 -1.61 3.01
N PRO A 116 8.32 -1.16 2.73
CA PRO A 116 9.12 -0.43 3.71
C PRO A 116 8.42 0.79 4.29
N ASP A 117 7.70 1.53 3.45
CA ASP A 117 7.08 2.80 3.82
C ASP A 117 5.56 2.72 4.00
N PHE A 118 4.95 1.54 3.77
CA PHE A 118 3.50 1.39 3.73
C PHE A 118 2.95 0.22 4.54
N LEU A 119 1.70 0.38 5.00
CA LEU A 119 0.87 -0.69 5.55
C LEU A 119 -0.37 -0.87 4.67
N LEU A 120 -0.90 -2.08 4.54
CA LEU A 120 -2.24 -2.28 3.98
C LEU A 120 -3.31 -1.77 4.95
N THR A 121 -4.31 -1.08 4.43
CA THR A 121 -5.48 -0.62 5.20
C THR A 121 -6.78 -0.90 4.46
N ASP A 122 -7.82 -1.32 5.20
CA ASP A 122 -9.15 -1.48 4.61
C ASP A 122 -9.97 -0.18 4.69
N ARG A 123 -9.50 0.81 5.45
CA ARG A 123 -10.26 2.00 5.87
C ARG A 123 -10.68 2.94 4.73
N LEU A 124 -9.97 2.89 3.59
CA LEU A 124 -10.34 3.67 2.40
C LEU A 124 -11.49 3.00 1.62
N THR A 125 -11.72 1.70 1.83
CA THR A 125 -12.81 0.94 1.22
C THR A 125 -13.97 0.76 2.21
N ASP A 126 -13.68 0.54 3.49
CA ASP A 126 -14.64 0.40 4.57
C ASP A 126 -14.35 1.40 5.71
N PRO A 127 -15.16 2.48 5.85
CA PRO A 127 -14.99 3.45 6.92
C PRO A 127 -15.10 2.87 8.34
N ALA A 128 -15.75 1.71 8.50
CA ALA A 128 -15.91 1.02 9.78
C ALA A 128 -14.70 0.12 10.13
N ALA A 129 -13.74 -0.04 9.22
CA ALA A 129 -12.51 -0.78 9.49
C ALA A 129 -11.74 -0.18 10.69
N PRO A 130 -10.91 -0.97 11.39
CA PRO A 130 -10.16 -0.53 12.56
C PRO A 130 -9.39 0.79 12.35
N ASP A 131 -9.27 1.57 13.43
CA ASP A 131 -8.49 2.80 13.40
C ASP A 131 -7.01 2.49 13.12
N PRO A 132 -6.41 3.09 12.07
CA PRO A 132 -5.04 2.77 11.70
C PRO A 132 -3.98 3.37 12.64
N THR A 133 -4.36 4.31 13.53
CA THR A 133 -3.41 5.12 14.32
C THR A 133 -2.41 4.27 15.09
N ALA A 134 -2.89 3.29 15.86
CA ALA A 134 -2.01 2.44 16.68
C ALA A 134 -1.03 1.62 15.82
N ARG A 135 -1.47 1.15 14.64
CA ARG A 135 -0.62 0.41 13.70
C ARG A 135 0.44 1.30 13.07
N VAL A 136 0.11 2.55 12.75
CA VAL A 136 1.08 3.54 12.24
C VAL A 136 2.12 3.88 13.31
N ILE A 137 1.71 4.14 14.56
CA ILE A 137 2.64 4.39 15.68
C ILE A 137 3.62 3.23 15.81
N HIS A 138 3.12 2.00 15.92
CA HIS A 138 3.95 0.81 16.08
C HIS A 138 4.93 0.63 14.91
N ALA A 139 4.46 0.82 13.68
CA ALA A 139 5.30 0.71 12.49
C ALA A 139 6.37 1.82 12.42
N TYR A 140 6.05 3.05 12.83
CA TYR A 140 7.00 4.15 12.89
C TYR A 140 8.08 3.92 13.96
N GLU A 141 7.70 3.46 15.15
CA GLU A 141 8.64 3.11 16.22
C GLU A 141 9.59 1.98 15.81
N GLN A 142 9.10 0.96 15.09
CA GLN A 142 9.97 -0.10 14.58
C GLN A 142 10.97 0.43 13.54
N ALA A 143 10.52 1.27 12.60
CA ALA A 143 11.40 1.83 11.57
C ALA A 143 12.51 2.70 12.18
N THR A 144 12.17 3.54 13.16
CA THR A 144 13.15 4.40 13.87
C THR A 144 14.16 3.58 14.67
N ARG A 145 13.73 2.50 15.34
CA ARG A 145 14.65 1.58 16.05
C ARG A 145 15.61 0.85 15.10
N HIS A 146 15.16 0.48 13.90
CA HIS A 146 16.02 -0.16 12.90
C HIS A 146 16.97 0.83 12.19
N GLY A 147 16.55 2.07 11.97
CA GLY A 147 17.40 3.12 11.38
C GLY A 147 18.52 3.58 12.31
N HIS A 148 18.31 3.57 13.62
CA HIS A 148 19.31 4.00 14.60
C HIS A 148 20.49 3.02 14.77
N ARG A 149 20.39 1.79 14.22
CA ARG A 149 21.44 0.77 14.36
C ARG A 149 22.54 0.81 13.29
N VAL A 150 22.49 1.74 12.33
CA VAL A 150 23.42 1.79 11.17
C VAL A 150 24.39 2.99 11.23
N SER A 151 24.43 3.74 12.35
CA SER A 151 25.26 4.95 12.46
C SER A 151 26.53 4.82 13.31
N ASP A 152 26.83 3.63 13.86
CA ASP A 152 28.11 3.36 14.55
C ASP A 152 28.83 2.21 13.82
N SER A 153 29.66 2.54 12.84
CA SER A 153 30.72 1.70 12.28
C SER A 153 31.83 2.57 11.73
#